data_AF-A0A382D1M6-F1
#
_entry.id   AF-A0A382D1M6-F1
#
_cell.length_a   1.000
_cell.length_b   1.000
_cell.length_c   1.000
_cell.angle_alpha   90.00
_cell.angle_beta   90.00
_cell.angle_gamma   90.00
#
_symmetry.space_group_name_H-M   'P 1'
#
loop_
_entity.id
_entity.type
_entity.pdbx_description
1 polymer ?
#
loop_
_entity_poly.entity_id
_entity_poly.type
_entity_poly.pdbx_seq_one_letter_code
_entity_poly.pdbx_strand_id
1 'polypeptide(L)' 'GGVIPPHDYAFLKDLGVACIFGPGTPIPGAAREVLAAISKKF' A
#
# COMPACT_ATOMS: atom_id res chain seq x y z
N GLY A 1 2.63 0.50 -6.25
CA GLY A 1 2.49 -0.96 -6.37
C GLY A 1 3.44 -1.47 -7.45
N GLY A 2 3.44 -2.76 -7.73
CA GLY A 2 4.38 -3.40 -8.67
C GLY A 2 5.55 -4.06 -7.94
N VAL A 3 6.68 -4.26 -8.61
CA VAL A 3 7.91 -4.81 -8.01
C VAL A 3 8.61 -3.71 -7.21
N ILE A 4 8.51 -3.76 -5.89
CA ILE A 4 9.16 -2.82 -4.96
C ILE A 4 10.05 -3.66 -4.03
N PRO A 5 11.35 -3.35 -3.89
CA PRO A 5 12.22 -4.05 -2.95
C PRO A 5 11.72 -3.95 -1.50
N PRO A 6 11.73 -5.03 -0.70
CA PRO A 6 11.22 -5.00 0.67
C PRO A 6 11.92 -3.99 1.59
N HIS A 7 13.20 -3.68 1.35
CA HIS A 7 13.95 -2.69 2.14
C HIS A 7 13.46 -1.25 1.91
N ASP A 8 12.82 -0.95 0.78
CA ASP A 8 12.27 0.37 0.47
C ASP A 8 10.94 0.64 1.18
N TYR A 9 10.31 -0.39 1.77
CA TYR A 9 8.97 -0.27 2.34
C TYR A 9 8.94 0.69 3.54
N ALA A 10 9.98 0.67 4.37
CA ALA A 10 10.09 1.59 5.51
C ALA A 10 10.22 3.03 5.03
N PHE A 11 11.14 3.28 4.09
CA PHE A 11 11.35 4.59 3.49
C PHE A 11 10.07 5.16 2.85
N LEU A 12 9.35 4.36 2.07
CA LEU A 12 8.11 4.79 1.43
C LEU A 12 7.01 5.11 2.46
N LYS A 13 6.91 4.33 3.55
CA LYS A 13 5.97 4.62 4.64
C LYS A 13 6.30 5.92 5.36
N ASP A 14 7.59 6.19 5.60
CA ASP A 14 8.04 7.43 6.24
C ASP A 14 7.74 8.67 5.38
N LEU A 15 7.75 8.53 4.05
CA LEU A 15 7.30 9.57 3.12
C LEU A 15 5.77 9.75 3.06
N GLY A 16 5.00 8.96 3.81
CA GLY A 16 3.55 9.06 3.88
C GLY A 16 2.79 8.28 2.80
N VAL A 17 3.41 7.27 2.18
CA VAL A 17 2.71 6.36 1.28
C VAL A 17 1.63 5.59 2.04
N ALA A 18 0.38 5.71 1.58
CA ALA A 18 -0.77 5.14 2.27
C ALA A 18 -0.90 3.61 2.11
N CYS A 19 -0.54 3.06 0.94
CA CYS A 19 -0.63 1.62 0.65
C CYS A 19 0.50 1.17 -0.29
N ILE A 20 1.01 -0.06 -0.10
CA ILE A 20 2.04 -0.68 -0.95
C ILE A 20 1.55 -2.06 -1.39
N PHE A 21 1.32 -2.25 -2.69
CA PHE A 21 0.83 -3.51 -3.27
C PHE A 21 1.91 -4.15 -4.14
N GLY A 22 2.50 -5.25 -3.65
CA GLY A 22 3.56 -5.99 -4.34
C GLY A 22 3.04 -6.97 -5.41
N PRO A 23 3.93 -7.72 -6.09
CA PRO A 23 3.53 -8.73 -7.06
C PRO A 23 2.65 -9.80 -6.41
N GLY A 24 1.58 -10.21 -7.10
CA GLY A 24 0.65 -11.23 -6.60
C GLY A 24 -0.34 -10.73 -5.54
N THR A 25 -0.40 -9.43 -5.24
CA THR A 25 -1.40 -8.88 -4.31
C THR A 25 -2.81 -9.19 -4.80
N PRO A 26 -3.65 -9.88 -4.00
CA PRO A 26 -5.03 -10.17 -4.39
C PRO A 26 -5.85 -8.89 -4.55
N ILE A 27 -6.52 -8.73 -5.70
CA ILE A 27 -7.34 -7.55 -6.01
C ILE A 27 -8.37 -7.25 -4.91
N PRO A 28 -9.12 -8.23 -4.35
CA PRO A 28 -10.10 -7.95 -3.31
C PRO A 28 -9.48 -7.46 -1.99
N GLY A 29 -8.24 -7.86 -1.69
CA GLY A 29 -7.51 -7.39 -0.51
C GLY A 29 -7.06 -5.94 -0.69
N ALA A 30 -6.41 -5.65 -1.83
CA ALA A 30 -5.94 -4.31 -2.16
C ALA A 30 -7.09 -3.29 -2.19
N ALA A 31 -8.24 -3.64 -2.77
CA ALA A 31 -9.41 -2.76 -2.81
C ALA A 31 -9.89 -2.35 -1.40
N ARG A 32 -9.93 -3.30 -0.46
CA ARG A 32 -10.31 -3.02 0.94
C ARG A 32 -9.30 -2.11 1.63
N GLU A 33 -8.00 -2.35 1.43
CA GLU A 33 -6.96 -1.51 1.98
C GLU A 33 -7.02 -0.07 1.46
N VAL A 34 -7.24 0.11 0.15
CA VAL A 34 -7.41 1.45 -0.45
C VAL A 34 -8.61 2.17 0.17
N LEU A 35 -9.77 1.51 0.24
CA LEU A 35 -10.97 2.11 0.82
C LEU A 35 -10.74 2.50 2.29
N ALA A 36 -10.13 1.62 3.09
CA ALA A 36 -9.81 1.92 4.48
C ALA A 36 -8.82 3.08 4.63
N ALA A 37 -7.81 3.18 3.75
CA ALA A 37 -6.84 4.26 3.75
C ALA A 37 -7.49 5.62 3.43
N ILE A 38 -8.44 5.64 2.48
CA ILE A 38 -9.23 6.83 2.15
C ILE A 38 -10.15 7.20 3.33
N SER A 39 -10.91 6.25 3.87
CA SER A 39 -11.83 6.50 4.99
C SER A 39 -11.14 6.99 6.27
N LYS A 40 -9.88 6.63 6.52
CA LYS A 40 -9.11 7.14 7.68
C LYS A 40 -8.61 8.57 7.49
N LYS A 41 -8.61 9.08 6.26
CA LYS A 41 -8.09 10.41 5.91
C LYS A 41 -9.18 11.49 5.96
N PHE A 42 -10.45 11.08 6.10
CA PHE A 42 -11.63 11.92 6.27
C PHE A 42 -12.29 11.60 7.62
#